data_AF-A0ABD5QYG6-F1
#
_entry.id   AF-A0ABD5QYG6-F1
#
_cell.length_a   1.000
_cell.length_b   1.000
_cell.length_c   1.000
_cell.angle_alpha   90.00
_cell.angle_beta   90.00
_cell.angle_gamma   90.00
#
_symmetry.space_group_name_H-M   'P 1'
#
loop_
_entity.id
_entity.type
_entity.pdbx_description
1 polymer ?
#
loop_
_entity_poly.entity_id
_entity_poly.type
_entity_poly.pdbx_seq_one_letter_code
_entity_poly.pdbx_strand_id
1 'polypeptide(L)'
;MKRSRRDLLWRAGSAGIVLGATATAGCLDVAAGDGPQGPEGTPETLSCPDEEFVRLEAPFDASVESRTVETEGTTLELSAEGTTETYGQSLRLVMRNAGESSVTTRGEHAYSIQRRTGEGWLDVRGSTTGDAADLPREDDALGPGDTYSWSIDLEEPAIVDAVPGRELDVCPPLGSGPYRFVYWGVVDAPPIGIEFELVG
;
A
#
# COMPACT_ATOMS: atom_id res chain seq x y z
N MET A 1 32.73 36.27 -60.12
CA MET A 1 33.67 36.11 -61.27
C MET A 1 34.68 35.01 -60.93
N LYS A 2 34.80 33.99 -61.82
CA LYS A 2 35.98 33.12 -62.07
C LYS A 2 36.47 32.26 -60.87
N ARG A 3 36.84 30.98 -60.95
CA ARG A 3 37.11 29.95 -61.99
C ARG A 3 37.23 28.62 -61.19
N SER A 4 36.59 27.53 -61.58
CA SER A 4 37.11 26.47 -62.45
C SER A 4 38.15 25.51 -61.82
N ARG A 5 37.72 24.25 -61.70
CA ARG A 5 38.38 22.96 -62.00
C ARG A 5 39.74 22.64 -61.38
N ARG A 6 39.76 21.54 -60.60
CA ARG A 6 40.79 20.49 -60.71
C ARG A 6 40.15 19.11 -60.52
N ASP A 7 39.96 18.42 -61.65
CA ASP A 7 40.09 16.97 -61.73
C ASP A 7 41.51 16.55 -61.30
N LEU A 8 41.63 15.36 -60.70
CA LEU A 8 42.42 14.23 -61.23
C LEU A 8 42.76 13.23 -60.10
N LEU A 9 42.17 12.04 -60.24
CA LEU A 9 42.86 10.75 -60.25
C LEU A 9 43.41 10.12 -58.95
N TRP A 10 42.81 8.95 -58.67
CA TRP A 10 43.47 7.65 -58.46
C TRP A 10 44.06 7.36 -57.07
N ARG A 11 43.45 6.39 -56.37
CA ARG A 11 43.98 5.02 -56.28
C ARG A 11 43.02 4.09 -55.54
N ALA A 12 42.91 2.90 -56.09
CA ALA A 12 42.23 1.75 -55.52
C ALA A 12 42.83 1.35 -54.17
N GLY A 13 41.98 0.91 -53.24
CA GLY A 13 42.35 0.33 -51.97
C GLY A 13 41.21 -0.51 -51.44
N SER A 14 41.31 -1.81 -51.69
CA SER A 14 40.39 -2.87 -51.31
C SER A 14 40.35 -3.08 -49.78
N ALA A 15 39.15 -3.13 -49.20
CA ALA A 15 38.74 -3.96 -48.05
C ALA A 15 37.26 -3.63 -47.81
N GLY A 16 36.32 -4.57 -47.94
CA GLY A 16 36.28 -5.79 -47.13
C GLY A 16 35.44 -5.50 -45.89
N ILE A 17 34.13 -5.75 -46.02
CA ILE A 17 33.07 -5.63 -45.00
C ILE A 17 33.49 -6.27 -43.68
N VAL A 18 33.30 -5.57 -42.55
CA VAL A 18 32.85 -6.20 -41.29
C VAL A 18 31.91 -5.25 -40.54
N LEU A 19 30.69 -5.75 -40.33
CA LEU A 19 29.64 -5.22 -39.47
C LEU A 19 30.10 -5.15 -38.01
N GLY A 20 29.73 -4.09 -37.30
CA GLY A 20 29.95 -3.98 -35.87
C GLY A 20 29.17 -2.83 -35.24
N ALA A 21 27.91 -2.64 -35.63
CA ALA A 21 27.01 -1.82 -34.83
C ALA A 21 26.57 -2.66 -33.62
N THR A 22 27.35 -2.61 -32.54
CA THR A 22 26.86 -3.00 -31.22
C THR A 22 25.87 -1.93 -30.78
N ALA A 23 24.62 -2.07 -31.23
CA ALA A 23 23.50 -1.49 -30.52
C ALA A 23 23.42 -2.22 -29.18
N THR A 24 23.97 -1.62 -28.13
CA THR A 24 23.62 -1.99 -26.76
C THR A 24 22.15 -1.65 -26.59
N ALA A 25 21.29 -2.62 -26.91
CA ALA A 25 19.91 -2.61 -26.46
C ALA A 25 19.97 -2.48 -24.95
N GLY A 26 19.55 -1.33 -24.43
CA GLY A 26 19.41 -1.12 -23.01
C GLY A 26 18.37 -2.12 -22.51
N CYS A 27 18.81 -3.05 -21.66
CA CYS A 27 17.93 -3.52 -20.62
C CYS A 27 17.75 -2.31 -19.70
N LEU A 28 16.62 -1.63 -19.83
CA LEU A 28 16.06 -0.87 -18.73
C LEU A 28 15.82 -1.91 -17.63
N ASP A 29 16.82 -2.13 -16.78
CA ASP A 29 16.58 -2.54 -15.42
C ASP A 29 15.82 -1.37 -14.77
N VAL A 30 14.52 -1.30 -15.07
CA VAL A 30 13.57 -0.71 -14.14
C VAL A 30 13.87 -1.44 -12.84
N ALA A 31 14.24 -0.69 -11.82
CA ALA A 31 14.26 -1.15 -10.45
C ALA A 31 12.83 -1.55 -10.07
N ALA A 32 12.37 -2.71 -10.57
CA ALA A 32 11.33 -3.45 -9.93
C ALA A 32 11.99 -3.87 -8.62
N GLY A 33 11.59 -3.22 -7.51
CA GLY A 33 11.91 -3.74 -6.18
C GLY A 33 11.53 -5.22 -6.13
N ASP A 34 12.14 -5.98 -5.23
CA ASP A 34 12.10 -7.46 -5.22
C ASP A 34 10.69 -8.09 -5.22
N GLY A 35 9.61 -7.30 -5.15
CA GLY A 35 8.23 -7.75 -5.13
C GLY A 35 7.86 -8.24 -3.73
N PRO A 36 6.61 -8.67 -3.54
CA PRO A 36 6.18 -9.22 -2.27
C PRO A 36 6.96 -10.50 -1.95
N GLN A 37 7.63 -10.53 -0.79
CA GLN A 37 8.44 -11.68 -0.34
C GLN A 37 7.69 -12.62 0.62
N GLY A 38 6.47 -12.25 1.01
CA GLY A 38 5.62 -13.01 1.91
C GLY A 38 4.99 -14.25 1.29
N PRO A 39 4.28 -15.06 2.10
CA PRO A 39 3.54 -16.21 1.57
C PRO A 39 2.47 -15.73 0.59
N GLU A 40 2.19 -16.46 -0.49
CA GLU A 40 1.19 -16.07 -1.49
C GLU A 40 -0.24 -16.55 -1.12
N GLY A 41 -1.26 -15.87 -1.65
CA GLY A 41 -2.67 -16.24 -1.48
C GLY A 41 -3.17 -16.05 -0.06
N THR A 42 -3.90 -17.05 0.45
CA THR A 42 -4.45 -17.08 1.82
C THR A 42 -3.66 -18.07 2.67
N PRO A 43 -2.64 -17.63 3.41
CA PRO A 43 -1.89 -18.50 4.30
C PRO A 43 -2.76 -18.96 5.47
N GLU A 44 -2.43 -20.08 6.10
CA GLU A 44 -3.18 -20.53 7.29
C GLU A 44 -3.11 -19.48 8.42
N THR A 45 -1.94 -18.87 8.62
CA THR A 45 -1.68 -17.84 9.63
C THR A 45 -0.55 -16.89 9.19
N LEU A 46 -0.24 -15.88 10.01
CA LEU A 46 0.91 -14.98 9.84
C LEU A 46 2.00 -15.31 10.87
N SER A 47 2.85 -16.28 10.53
CA SER A 47 3.94 -16.69 11.42
C SER A 47 5.10 -15.71 11.41
N CYS A 48 5.61 -15.39 12.60
CA CYS A 48 6.79 -14.55 12.79
C CYS A 48 7.93 -15.37 13.41
N PRO A 49 9.14 -15.33 12.83
CA PRO A 49 10.29 -16.03 13.40
C PRO A 49 10.84 -15.33 14.65
N ASP A 50 10.56 -14.03 14.78
CA ASP A 50 10.90 -13.26 15.97
C ASP A 50 9.85 -13.52 17.07
N GLU A 51 10.29 -14.09 18.19
CA GLU A 51 9.45 -14.38 19.35
C GLU A 51 9.09 -13.11 20.15
N GLU A 52 9.80 -12.00 19.94
CA GLU A 52 9.48 -10.69 20.53
C GLU A 52 8.41 -9.94 19.72
N PHE A 53 8.04 -10.44 18.54
CA PHE A 53 7.00 -9.84 17.71
C PHE A 53 5.61 -10.07 18.30
N VAL A 54 4.94 -8.98 18.69
CA VAL A 54 3.56 -8.99 19.17
C VAL A 54 2.66 -8.28 18.16
N ARG A 55 1.88 -9.06 17.42
CA ARG A 55 0.94 -8.55 16.41
C ARG A 55 -0.09 -7.61 17.02
N LEU A 56 -0.44 -6.55 16.29
CA LEU A 56 -1.55 -5.68 16.67
C LEU A 56 -2.86 -6.45 16.66
N GLU A 57 -3.54 -6.46 17.81
CA GLU A 57 -4.90 -6.99 17.91
C GLU A 57 -5.91 -5.95 17.40
N ALA A 58 -6.94 -6.43 16.71
CA ALA A 58 -8.04 -5.56 16.29
C ALA A 58 -8.76 -5.02 17.54
N PRO A 59 -8.89 -3.71 17.75
CA PRO A 59 -9.53 -3.14 18.93
C PRO A 59 -11.07 -3.20 18.86
N PHE A 60 -11.62 -4.17 18.14
CA PHE A 60 -13.03 -4.34 17.86
C PHE A 60 -13.38 -5.82 17.68
N ASP A 61 -14.57 -6.22 18.14
CA ASP A 61 -15.13 -7.56 17.94
C ASP A 61 -16.29 -7.56 16.92
N ALA A 62 -16.78 -6.38 16.53
CA ALA A 62 -17.88 -6.23 15.60
C ALA A 62 -17.47 -6.63 14.17
N SER A 63 -18.46 -7.09 13.40
CA SER A 63 -18.28 -7.29 11.96
C SER A 63 -17.89 -5.97 11.28
N VAL A 64 -17.03 -6.06 10.26
CA VAL A 64 -16.62 -4.91 9.45
C VAL A 64 -17.67 -4.66 8.37
N GLU A 65 -18.24 -3.46 8.35
CA GLU A 65 -19.14 -3.00 7.31
C GLU A 65 -18.37 -2.65 6.05
N SER A 66 -18.90 -3.06 4.90
CA SER A 66 -18.24 -2.84 3.61
C SER A 66 -18.57 -1.45 3.08
N ARG A 67 -17.56 -0.57 3.00
CA ARG A 67 -17.58 0.76 2.34
C ARG A 67 -18.59 1.79 2.84
N THR A 68 -19.58 1.41 3.65
CA THR A 68 -20.56 2.35 4.19
C THR A 68 -20.93 1.91 5.60
N VAL A 69 -21.02 2.86 6.52
CA VAL A 69 -21.58 2.61 7.86
C VAL A 69 -22.56 3.73 8.22
N GLU A 70 -23.69 3.35 8.81
CA GLU A 70 -24.67 4.28 9.35
C GLU A 70 -24.40 4.49 10.85
N THR A 71 -24.45 5.75 11.28
CA THR A 71 -24.34 6.13 12.69
C THR A 71 -25.60 6.88 13.12
N GLU A 72 -25.67 7.28 14.40
CA GLU A 72 -26.78 8.11 14.86
C GLU A 72 -26.71 9.52 14.24
N GLY A 73 -27.36 9.69 13.09
CA GLY A 73 -27.55 10.98 12.43
C GLY A 73 -26.69 11.23 11.19
N THR A 74 -25.81 10.31 10.80
CA THR A 74 -25.08 10.43 9.53
C THR A 74 -24.67 9.08 8.92
N THR A 75 -24.10 9.14 7.72
CA THR A 75 -23.55 8.00 6.98
C THR A 75 -22.11 8.31 6.60
N LEU A 76 -21.20 7.39 6.89
CA LEU A 76 -19.81 7.46 6.43
C LEU A 76 -19.63 6.56 5.21
N GLU A 77 -18.92 7.06 4.21
CA GLU A 77 -18.60 6.35 2.97
C GLU A 77 -17.08 6.23 2.82
N LEU A 78 -16.57 5.01 2.67
CA LEU A 78 -15.17 4.71 2.39
C LEU A 78 -15.02 4.27 0.93
N SER A 79 -14.17 4.99 0.20
CA SER A 79 -13.84 4.74 -1.20
C SER A 79 -12.36 4.44 -1.38
N ALA A 80 -12.01 3.61 -2.35
CA ALA A 80 -10.64 3.42 -2.83
C ALA A 80 -10.55 3.72 -4.33
N GLU A 81 -9.38 4.11 -4.81
CA GLU A 81 -9.11 4.27 -6.24
C GLU A 81 -9.16 2.94 -7.00
N GLY A 82 -8.67 1.87 -6.35
CA GLY A 82 -8.63 0.51 -6.89
C GLY A 82 -9.03 -0.55 -5.86
N THR A 83 -9.13 -1.79 -6.34
CA THR A 83 -9.30 -2.99 -5.49
C THR A 83 -8.27 -4.06 -5.85
N THR A 84 -7.26 -3.69 -6.62
CA THR A 84 -6.11 -4.52 -6.97
C THR A 84 -4.93 -3.57 -7.04
N GLU A 85 -3.98 -3.75 -6.15
CA GLU A 85 -2.83 -2.87 -5.99
C GLU A 85 -1.55 -3.68 -6.16
N THR A 86 -0.54 -3.07 -6.78
CA THR A 86 0.77 -3.70 -6.94
C THR A 86 1.62 -3.38 -5.71
N TYR A 87 2.42 -4.35 -5.25
CA TYR A 87 3.44 -4.13 -4.23
C TYR A 87 4.30 -2.89 -4.54
N GLY A 88 4.58 -2.08 -3.51
CA GLY A 88 5.28 -0.81 -3.63
C GLY A 88 4.49 0.31 -4.31
N GLN A 89 3.19 0.12 -4.60
CA GLN A 89 2.30 1.21 -5.04
C GLN A 89 1.41 1.68 -3.90
N SER A 90 0.86 2.89 -4.04
CA SER A 90 -0.01 3.49 -3.01
C SER A 90 -1.45 3.00 -3.12
N LEU A 91 -1.98 2.40 -2.06
CA LEU A 91 -3.42 2.29 -1.85
C LEU A 91 -3.97 3.67 -1.46
N ARG A 92 -4.83 4.23 -2.31
CA ARG A 92 -5.48 5.53 -2.09
C ARG A 92 -6.90 5.36 -1.61
N LEU A 93 -7.19 5.90 -0.42
CA LEU A 93 -8.47 5.77 0.27
C LEU A 93 -8.99 7.14 0.67
N VAL A 94 -10.30 7.32 0.59
CA VAL A 94 -11.00 8.49 1.12
C VAL A 94 -12.22 8.02 1.89
N MET A 95 -12.28 8.37 3.16
CA MET A 95 -13.50 8.26 3.95
C MET A 95 -14.13 9.63 4.08
N ARG A 96 -15.43 9.73 3.79
CA ARG A 96 -16.19 10.98 3.81
C ARG A 96 -17.43 10.84 4.68
N ASN A 97 -17.74 11.88 5.43
CA ASN A 97 -19.06 12.04 6.03
C ASN A 97 -20.06 12.54 4.97
N ALA A 98 -20.95 11.66 4.53
CA ALA A 98 -21.89 11.90 3.44
C ALA A 98 -23.24 12.45 3.90
N GLY A 99 -23.50 12.52 5.21
CA GLY A 99 -24.75 13.04 5.76
C GLY A 99 -24.61 14.48 6.29
N GLU A 100 -25.59 14.87 7.11
CA GLU A 100 -25.78 16.25 7.58
C GLU A 100 -25.41 16.46 9.05
N SER A 101 -25.02 15.41 9.77
CA SER A 101 -24.57 15.48 11.17
C SER A 101 -23.09 15.11 11.31
N SER A 102 -22.43 15.67 12.32
CA SER A 102 -21.08 15.26 12.71
C SER A 102 -21.06 13.88 13.37
N VAL A 103 -19.94 13.17 13.26
CA VAL A 103 -19.68 11.92 13.98
C VAL A 103 -18.34 11.99 14.71
N THR A 104 -18.29 11.47 15.94
CA THR A 104 -17.06 11.38 16.72
C THR A 104 -16.19 10.23 16.23
N THR A 105 -14.90 10.49 16.13
CA THR A 105 -13.90 9.54 15.65
C THR A 105 -12.71 9.42 16.62
N ARG A 106 -11.85 8.42 16.42
CA ARG A 106 -10.59 8.22 17.13
C ARG A 106 -9.36 8.73 16.36
N GLY A 107 -9.57 9.72 15.49
CA GLY A 107 -8.55 10.28 14.60
C GLY A 107 -8.28 9.43 13.36
N GLU A 108 -7.41 9.93 12.48
CA GLU A 108 -7.12 9.31 11.17
C GLU A 108 -6.26 8.05 11.26
N HIS A 109 -5.51 7.85 12.35
CA HIS A 109 -4.63 6.69 12.55
C HIS A 109 -5.34 5.47 13.16
N ALA A 110 -6.64 5.57 13.43
CA ALA A 110 -7.46 4.49 13.96
C ALA A 110 -7.86 3.46 12.88
N TYR A 111 -6.86 2.91 12.18
CA TYR A 111 -7.05 1.91 11.13
C TYR A 111 -6.14 0.69 11.26
N SER A 112 -6.58 -0.40 10.64
CA SER A 112 -5.88 -1.66 10.48
C SER A 112 -5.64 -1.99 9.02
N ILE A 113 -4.47 -2.55 8.71
CA ILE A 113 -4.18 -3.17 7.41
C ILE A 113 -4.12 -4.67 7.69
N GLN A 114 -5.10 -5.40 7.21
CA GLN A 114 -5.28 -6.80 7.57
C GLN A 114 -5.15 -7.69 6.36
N ARG A 115 -4.56 -8.87 6.58
CA ARG A 115 -4.43 -9.91 5.59
C ARG A 115 -5.40 -11.05 5.86
N ARG A 116 -6.00 -11.61 4.81
CA ARG A 116 -6.85 -12.79 4.92
C ARG A 116 -5.98 -14.03 5.17
N THR A 117 -6.39 -14.83 6.15
CA THR A 117 -5.76 -16.10 6.51
C THR A 117 -6.81 -17.20 6.71
N GLY A 118 -6.37 -18.43 6.92
CA GLY A 118 -7.22 -19.55 7.33
C GLY A 118 -7.92 -19.31 8.67
N GLU A 119 -7.27 -18.57 9.58
CA GLU A 119 -7.80 -18.22 10.90
C GLU A 119 -8.69 -16.96 10.91
N GLY A 120 -8.80 -16.27 9.77
CA GLY A 120 -9.57 -15.02 9.65
C GLY A 120 -8.70 -13.86 9.18
N TRP A 121 -9.00 -12.66 9.66
CA TRP A 121 -8.27 -11.44 9.27
C TRP A 121 -7.29 -11.06 10.38
N LEU A 122 -6.02 -10.93 10.04
CA LEU A 122 -4.95 -10.56 10.99
C LEU A 122 -4.27 -9.27 10.53
N ASP A 123 -3.99 -8.34 11.44
CA ASP A 123 -3.18 -7.15 11.10
C ASP A 123 -1.76 -7.59 10.69
N VAL A 124 -1.20 -6.92 9.69
CA VAL A 124 0.15 -7.23 9.19
C VAL A 124 1.23 -6.65 10.09
N ARG A 125 0.86 -5.68 10.94
CA ARG A 125 1.78 -4.95 11.81
C ARG A 125 1.81 -5.53 13.22
N GLY A 126 2.92 -5.30 13.92
CA GLY A 126 3.10 -5.64 15.32
C GLY A 126 4.23 -4.85 15.96
N SER A 127 4.32 -4.92 17.28
CA SER A 127 5.45 -4.42 18.05
C SER A 127 6.61 -5.42 18.02
N THR A 128 7.85 -4.92 18.08
CA THR A 128 9.08 -5.73 18.22
C THR A 128 9.66 -5.71 19.62
N THR A 129 8.94 -5.14 20.61
CA THR A 129 9.46 -4.98 21.98
C THR A 129 9.03 -6.09 22.93
N GLY A 130 8.34 -7.13 22.45
CA GLY A 130 7.73 -8.16 23.29
C GLY A 130 6.43 -7.74 24.00
N ASP A 131 6.03 -6.47 23.88
CA ASP A 131 4.80 -5.92 24.44
C ASP A 131 3.83 -5.50 23.34
N ALA A 132 2.53 -5.62 23.59
CA ALA A 132 1.51 -5.14 22.65
C ALA A 132 1.60 -3.61 22.48
N ALA A 133 1.57 -3.14 21.24
CA ALA A 133 1.49 -1.71 20.93
C ALA A 133 0.03 -1.27 20.76
N ASP A 134 -0.30 -0.09 21.30
CA ASP A 134 -1.59 0.56 21.08
C ASP A 134 -1.49 1.62 19.99
N LEU A 135 -2.37 1.53 19.00
CA LEU A 135 -2.52 2.61 18.01
C LEU A 135 -3.08 3.89 18.67
N PRO A 136 -2.67 5.09 18.22
CA PRO A 136 -3.21 6.35 18.73
C PRO A 136 -4.74 6.38 18.67
N ARG A 137 -5.36 6.88 19.76
CA ARG A 137 -6.80 7.10 19.87
C ARG A 137 -7.00 8.55 20.30
N GLU A 138 -7.13 9.42 19.32
CA GLU A 138 -7.32 10.85 19.55
C GLU A 138 -8.79 11.18 19.35
N ASP A 139 -9.39 11.91 20.28
CA ASP A 139 -10.77 12.35 20.10
C ASP A 139 -10.81 13.39 18.98
N ASP A 140 -11.54 13.07 17.92
CA ASP A 140 -11.72 13.94 16.76
C ASP A 140 -13.19 13.85 16.28
N ALA A 141 -13.55 14.63 15.27
CA ALA A 141 -14.89 14.59 14.67
C ALA A 141 -14.85 14.85 13.17
N LEU A 142 -15.62 14.06 12.42
CA LEU A 142 -15.91 14.33 11.02
C LEU A 142 -17.24 15.06 10.90
N GLY A 143 -17.21 16.34 10.55
CA GLY A 143 -18.40 17.13 10.21
C GLY A 143 -18.96 16.77 8.83
N PRO A 144 -20.13 17.34 8.46
CA PRO A 144 -20.75 17.11 7.15
C PRO A 144 -19.81 17.50 6.00
N GLY A 145 -19.50 16.53 5.13
CA GLY A 145 -18.59 16.73 4.00
C GLY A 145 -17.09 16.64 4.32
N ASP A 146 -16.71 16.54 5.60
CA ASP A 146 -15.31 16.34 5.99
C ASP A 146 -14.82 14.95 5.56
N THR A 147 -13.50 14.84 5.42
CA THR A 147 -12.85 13.63 4.93
C THR A 147 -11.59 13.27 5.69
N TYR A 148 -11.33 11.97 5.84
CA TYR A 148 -9.99 11.43 6.00
C TYR A 148 -9.49 10.89 4.66
N SER A 149 -8.22 11.13 4.36
CA SER A 149 -7.56 10.69 3.13
C SER A 149 -6.28 9.94 3.48
N TRP A 150 -6.16 8.71 2.99
CA TRP A 150 -4.94 7.92 3.17
C TRP A 150 -4.30 7.62 1.82
N SER A 151 -2.97 7.69 1.80
CA SER A 151 -2.12 7.22 0.70
C SER A 151 -1.07 6.32 1.32
N ILE A 152 -1.33 5.01 1.32
CA ILE A 152 -0.49 4.02 2.01
C ILE A 152 0.31 3.28 0.96
N ASP A 153 1.63 3.44 0.94
CA ASP A 153 2.49 2.67 0.05
C ASP A 153 2.56 1.22 0.56
N LEU A 154 2.24 0.26 -0.31
CA LEU A 154 2.13 -1.16 0.03
C LEU A 154 3.51 -1.83 0.00
N GLU A 155 4.38 -1.37 0.89
CA GLU A 155 5.70 -1.90 1.19
C GLU A 155 5.97 -1.75 2.69
N GLU A 156 6.79 -2.62 3.26
CA GLU A 156 6.99 -2.72 4.71
C GLU A 156 7.46 -1.41 5.35
N PRO A 157 8.49 -0.70 4.83
CA PRO A 157 8.97 0.53 5.47
C PRO A 157 7.88 1.60 5.57
N ALA A 158 7.09 1.76 4.51
CA ALA A 158 6.02 2.76 4.49
C ALA A 158 4.87 2.39 5.42
N ILE A 159 4.51 1.10 5.50
CA ILE A 159 3.48 0.63 6.43
C ILE A 159 3.92 0.78 7.89
N VAL A 160 5.19 0.54 8.19
CA VAL A 160 5.79 0.74 9.51
C VAL A 160 5.73 2.21 9.93
N ASP A 161 6.12 3.11 9.03
CA ASP A 161 6.17 4.55 9.31
C ASP A 161 4.80 5.24 9.26
N ALA A 162 3.74 4.54 8.85
CA ALA A 162 2.42 5.13 8.61
C ALA A 162 1.69 5.60 9.89
N VAL A 163 2.18 5.23 11.08
CA VAL A 163 1.64 5.64 12.37
C VAL A 163 2.72 6.38 13.18
N PRO A 164 2.65 7.72 13.28
CA PRO A 164 3.67 8.51 13.96
C PRO A 164 3.90 8.10 15.42
N GLY A 165 5.17 8.01 15.82
CA GLY A 165 5.55 7.77 17.22
C GLY A 165 5.22 6.36 17.72
N ARG A 166 5.19 5.38 16.81
CA ARG A 166 5.06 3.96 17.13
C ARG A 166 6.21 3.18 16.53
N GLU A 167 6.76 2.27 17.33
CA GLU A 167 7.77 1.31 16.91
C GLU A 167 7.04 0.05 16.46
N LEU A 168 6.70 -0.02 15.18
CA LEU A 168 6.02 -1.15 14.56
C LEU A 168 6.94 -1.84 13.56
N ASP A 169 6.63 -3.08 13.23
CA ASP A 169 7.20 -3.82 12.11
C ASP A 169 6.10 -4.59 11.38
N VAL A 170 6.38 -5.05 10.16
CA VAL A 170 5.50 -5.91 9.37
C VAL A 170 6.05 -7.33 9.37
N CYS A 171 5.23 -8.28 9.81
CA CYS A 171 5.66 -9.68 9.84
C CYS A 171 4.51 -10.69 9.66
N PRO A 172 4.68 -11.71 8.78
CA PRO A 172 5.79 -11.87 7.82
C PRO A 172 5.80 -10.74 6.77
N PRO A 173 6.82 -10.65 5.88
CA PRO A 173 6.78 -9.72 4.75
C PRO A 173 5.47 -9.82 3.98
N LEU A 174 5.10 -8.75 3.27
CA LEU A 174 3.88 -8.73 2.47
C LEU A 174 3.98 -9.78 1.36
N GLY A 175 2.93 -10.58 1.23
CA GLY A 175 2.78 -11.56 0.16
C GLY A 175 1.61 -11.20 -0.75
N SER A 176 1.61 -11.66 -2.00
CA SER A 176 0.44 -11.51 -2.87
C SER A 176 -0.80 -12.17 -2.25
N GLY A 177 -1.99 -11.61 -2.48
CA GLY A 177 -3.23 -12.15 -1.93
C GLY A 177 -4.25 -11.09 -1.46
N PRO A 178 -5.30 -11.52 -0.76
CA PRO A 178 -6.36 -10.63 -0.29
C PRO A 178 -6.01 -9.91 1.01
N TYR A 179 -6.17 -8.60 0.98
CA TYR A 179 -6.00 -7.67 2.11
C TYR A 179 -7.29 -6.86 2.31
N ARG A 180 -7.36 -6.17 3.44
CA ARG A 180 -8.37 -5.15 3.69
C ARG A 180 -7.81 -4.01 4.51
N PHE A 181 -8.27 -2.81 4.19
CA PHE A 181 -8.16 -1.67 5.07
C PHE A 181 -9.42 -1.62 5.95
N VAL A 182 -9.25 -1.39 7.24
CA VAL A 182 -10.34 -1.26 8.21
C VAL A 182 -10.15 -0.02 9.04
N TYR A 183 -11.06 0.93 8.95
CA TYR A 183 -11.16 2.05 9.88
C TYR A 183 -12.08 1.67 11.03
N TRP A 184 -11.52 1.61 12.25
CA TRP A 184 -12.24 1.23 13.46
C TRP A 184 -12.48 2.41 14.41
N GLY A 185 -12.07 3.62 14.00
CA GLY A 185 -12.16 4.80 14.85
C GLY A 185 -13.54 5.42 14.97
N VAL A 186 -14.58 4.93 14.28
CA VAL A 186 -15.94 5.49 14.42
C VAL A 186 -16.49 5.12 15.80
N VAL A 187 -16.84 6.12 16.61
CA VAL A 187 -17.39 5.89 17.94
C VAL A 187 -18.85 5.44 17.83
N ASP A 188 -19.24 4.45 18.64
CA ASP A 188 -20.59 3.89 18.72
C ASP A 188 -21.15 3.34 17.39
N ALA A 189 -20.27 2.95 16.46
CA ALA A 189 -20.64 2.31 15.20
C ALA A 189 -19.69 1.14 14.86
N PRO A 190 -20.12 0.19 14.01
CA PRO A 190 -19.23 -0.85 13.50
C PRO A 190 -18.04 -0.27 12.72
N PRO A 191 -16.90 -0.98 12.69
CA PRO A 191 -15.78 -0.62 11.83
C PRO A 191 -16.18 -0.69 10.35
N ILE A 192 -15.61 0.18 9.53
CA ILE A 192 -15.84 0.26 8.09
C ILE A 192 -14.57 -0.16 7.36
N GLY A 193 -14.70 -0.94 6.29
CA GLY A 193 -13.54 -1.43 5.57
C GLY A 193 -13.76 -1.64 4.08
N ILE A 194 -12.65 -1.87 3.39
CA ILE A 194 -12.62 -2.21 1.97
C ILE A 194 -11.55 -3.27 1.73
N GLU A 195 -11.92 -4.31 1.00
CA GLU A 195 -11.01 -5.37 0.58
C GLU A 195 -10.33 -5.00 -0.73
N PHE A 196 -9.08 -5.43 -0.88
CA PHE A 196 -8.28 -5.27 -2.08
C PHE A 196 -7.32 -6.45 -2.25
N GLU A 197 -6.91 -6.73 -3.48
CA GLU A 197 -5.91 -7.74 -3.81
C GLU A 197 -4.54 -7.09 -3.94
N LEU A 198 -3.53 -7.60 -3.24
CA LEU A 198 -2.13 -7.24 -3.46
C LEU A 198 -1.52 -8.19 -4.51
N VAL A 199 -0.95 -7.62 -5.56
CA VAL A 199 -0.28 -8.36 -6.64
C VAL A 199 1.15 -7.86 -6.83
N GLY A 200 1.93 -8.57 -7.64
CA GLY A 200 3.33 -8.24 -7.92
C GLY A 200 4.20 -9.47 -7.77
#